data_AF-A0A378MDS0-F1
#
_entry.id   AF-A0A378MDS0-F1
#
_cell.length_a   1.000
_cell.length_b   1.000
_cell.length_c   1.000
_cell.angle_alpha   90.00
_cell.angle_beta   90.00
_cell.angle_gamma   90.00
#
_symmetry.space_group_name_H-M   'P 1'
#
loop_
_entity.id
_entity.type
_entity.pdbx_description
1 polymer ?
#
loop_
_entity_poly.entity_id
_entity_poly.type
_entity_poly.pdbx_seq_one_letter_code
_entity_poly.pdbx_strand_id
1 'polypeptide(L)'
;MEEIVKNATPILAGKKDPDTLGVKALDEKTLRVDLENPVPIFKELLTTSTFFPQNKAYVKKQGDRYATASRYLISNGPYKLDNWNGTNLTWDYVKNDTYWDAKNVKTKKIHVTVVKDTNAALNLYTTGKLDRVTLDGDFVKQYEKIKLSIALLQGVRST
;
A
#
# COMPACT_ATOMS: atom_id res chain seq x y z
N MET A 1 22.57 -11.91 5.06
CA MET A 1 21.36 -12.57 4.55
C MET A 1 21.47 -12.50 3.04
N GLU A 2 21.48 -13.63 2.34
CA GLU A 2 21.50 -13.60 0.87
C GLU A 2 20.13 -13.17 0.36
N GLU A 3 20.12 -12.25 -0.58
CA GLU A 3 18.93 -11.90 -1.33
C GLU A 3 18.48 -13.06 -2.20
N ILE A 4 17.16 -13.14 -2.44
CA ILE A 4 16.51 -14.32 -3.02
C ILE A 4 16.69 -14.40 -4.54
N VAL A 5 16.70 -13.25 -5.22
CA VAL A 5 16.85 -13.16 -6.68
C VAL A 5 18.32 -13.29 -7.05
N LYS A 6 18.61 -14.09 -8.09
CA LYS A 6 19.98 -14.33 -8.55
C LYS A 6 20.71 -13.01 -8.78
N ASN A 7 21.96 -12.92 -8.31
CA ASN A 7 22.83 -11.75 -8.34
C ASN A 7 22.42 -10.54 -7.48
N ALA A 8 21.31 -10.57 -6.73
CA ALA A 8 20.89 -9.41 -5.95
C ALA A 8 21.92 -9.01 -4.86
N THR A 9 22.45 -9.97 -4.10
CA THR A 9 23.48 -9.71 -3.06
C THR A 9 24.74 -9.01 -3.61
N PRO A 10 25.41 -9.50 -4.67
CA PRO A 10 26.57 -8.80 -5.22
C PRO A 10 26.23 -7.46 -5.88
N ILE A 11 25.02 -7.25 -6.43
CA ILE A 11 24.58 -5.94 -6.94
C ILE A 11 24.48 -4.94 -5.79
N LEU A 12 23.83 -5.31 -4.68
CA LEU A 12 23.74 -4.44 -3.49
C LEU A 12 25.10 -4.13 -2.88
N ALA A 13 26.05 -5.06 -2.96
CA ALA A 13 27.43 -4.85 -2.54
C ALA A 13 28.27 -4.01 -3.53
N GLY A 14 27.69 -3.53 -4.63
CA GLY A 14 28.40 -2.77 -5.69
C GLY A 14 29.38 -3.60 -6.51
N LYS A 15 29.28 -4.93 -6.45
CA LYS A 15 30.20 -5.88 -7.12
C LYS A 15 29.71 -6.33 -8.49
N LYS A 16 28.45 -6.06 -8.85
CA LYS A 16 27.84 -6.37 -10.15
C LYS A 16 26.90 -5.25 -10.59
N ASP A 17 26.72 -5.13 -11.90
CA ASP A 17 25.79 -4.17 -12.53
C ASP A 17 24.32 -4.56 -12.27
N PRO A 18 23.43 -3.62 -11.91
CA PRO A 18 21.99 -3.87 -11.78
C PRO A 18 21.33 -4.60 -12.96
N ASP A 19 21.80 -4.38 -14.20
CA ASP A 19 21.26 -5.03 -15.40
C ASP A 19 21.55 -6.54 -15.44
N THR A 20 22.40 -7.05 -14.53
CA THR A 20 22.69 -8.48 -14.38
C THR A 20 21.78 -9.20 -13.38
N LEU A 21 20.81 -8.50 -12.77
CA LEU A 21 19.83 -9.11 -11.87
C LEU A 21 19.10 -10.26 -12.58
N GLY A 22 18.81 -11.35 -11.87
CA GLY A 22 18.13 -12.54 -12.37
C GLY A 22 16.65 -12.35 -12.75
N VAL A 23 16.29 -11.23 -13.38
CA VAL A 23 14.93 -10.89 -13.80
C VAL A 23 14.97 -10.50 -15.27
N LYS A 24 14.15 -11.16 -16.09
CA LYS A 24 14.07 -10.90 -17.53
C LYS A 24 12.62 -10.90 -18.01
N ALA A 25 12.22 -9.84 -18.71
CA ALA A 25 11.02 -9.88 -19.54
C ALA A 25 11.32 -10.71 -20.79
N LEU A 26 10.60 -11.82 -20.97
CA LEU A 26 10.71 -12.65 -22.19
C LEU A 26 9.87 -12.05 -23.32
N ASP A 27 8.76 -11.42 -22.98
CA ASP A 27 7.86 -10.67 -23.85
C ASP A 27 7.07 -9.63 -23.01
N GLU A 28 6.05 -8.99 -23.60
CA GLU A 28 5.24 -7.95 -22.93
C GLU A 28 4.47 -8.43 -21.69
N LYS A 29 4.18 -9.73 -21.57
CA LYS A 29 3.33 -10.31 -20.51
C LYS A 29 3.97 -11.48 -19.78
N THR A 30 5.20 -11.85 -20.13
CA THR A 30 5.94 -12.96 -19.53
C THR A 30 7.21 -12.48 -18.84
N LEU A 31 7.27 -12.65 -17.52
CA LEU A 31 8.45 -12.37 -16.70
C LEU A 31 9.09 -13.69 -16.23
N ARG A 32 10.39 -13.85 -16.48
CA ARG A 32 11.21 -14.92 -15.90
C ARG A 32 12.03 -14.36 -14.75
N VAL A 33 12.01 -15.07 -13.62
CA VAL A 33 12.85 -14.77 -12.46
C VAL A 33 13.68 -16.00 -12.12
N ASP A 34 15.00 -15.85 -12.13
CA ASP A 34 15.95 -16.86 -11.66
C ASP A 34 16.30 -16.55 -10.19
N LEU A 35 16.15 -17.53 -9.32
CA LEU A 35 16.47 -17.42 -7.90
C LEU A 35 17.89 -17.90 -7.62
N GLU A 36 18.51 -17.39 -6.55
CA GLU A 36 19.84 -17.84 -6.11
C GLU A 36 19.77 -19.27 -5.57
N ASN A 37 18.70 -19.58 -4.82
CA ASN A 37 18.41 -20.89 -4.24
C ASN A 37 16.89 -21.17 -4.30
N PRO A 38 16.42 -22.42 -4.14
CA PRO A 38 15.00 -22.70 -4.02
C PRO A 38 14.34 -21.95 -2.85
N VAL A 39 13.29 -21.17 -3.14
CA VAL A 39 12.53 -20.41 -2.12
C VAL A 39 11.04 -20.77 -2.21
N PRO A 40 10.53 -21.66 -1.33
CA PRO A 40 9.14 -22.12 -1.37
C PRO A 40 8.10 -21.00 -1.27
N ILE A 41 8.41 -19.96 -0.49
CA ILE A 41 7.52 -18.81 -0.25
C ILE A 41 7.65 -17.70 -1.31
N PHE A 42 8.37 -17.91 -2.41
CA PHE A 42 8.67 -16.84 -3.37
C PHE A 42 7.40 -16.15 -3.90
N LYS A 43 6.32 -16.92 -4.14
CA LYS A 43 5.03 -16.36 -4.58
C LYS A 43 4.40 -15.43 -3.54
N GLU A 44 4.54 -15.71 -2.25
CA GLU A 44 4.02 -14.88 -1.19
C GLU A 44 4.82 -13.57 -1.10
N LEU A 45 6.12 -13.63 -1.30
CA LEU A 45 6.98 -12.44 -1.33
C LEU A 45 6.59 -11.47 -2.45
N LEU A 46 6.19 -11.98 -3.61
CA LEU A 46 5.70 -11.18 -4.74
C LEU A 46 4.41 -10.38 -4.41
N THR A 47 3.73 -10.68 -3.31
CA THR A 47 2.55 -9.92 -2.86
C THR A 47 2.90 -8.69 -2.03
N THR A 48 4.17 -8.52 -1.65
CA THR A 48 4.65 -7.40 -0.83
C THR A 48 5.02 -6.19 -1.69
N SER A 49 4.95 -4.99 -1.10
CA SER A 49 5.15 -3.71 -1.80
C SER A 49 6.52 -3.58 -2.47
N THR A 50 7.56 -4.24 -1.95
CA THR A 50 8.91 -4.25 -2.52
C THR A 50 8.95 -4.83 -3.93
N PHE A 51 8.03 -5.74 -4.28
CA PHE A 51 7.94 -6.37 -5.59
C PHE A 51 6.89 -5.72 -6.51
N PHE A 52 6.25 -4.63 -6.09
CA PHE A 52 5.27 -3.95 -6.92
C PHE A 52 5.93 -3.28 -8.14
N PRO A 53 5.33 -3.40 -9.33
CA PRO A 53 5.90 -2.85 -10.55
C PRO A 53 5.95 -1.32 -10.50
N GLN A 54 6.96 -0.76 -11.16
CA GLN A 54 7.13 0.68 -11.30
C GLN A 54 7.09 1.04 -12.79
N ASN A 55 6.45 2.16 -13.14
CA ASN A 55 6.50 2.67 -14.51
C ASN A 55 7.83 3.41 -14.75
N LYS A 56 8.76 2.77 -15.48
CA LYS A 56 10.10 3.31 -15.73
C LYS A 56 10.08 4.73 -16.32
N ALA A 57 9.20 5.00 -17.28
CA ALA A 57 9.12 6.31 -17.93
C ALA A 57 8.65 7.40 -16.97
N TYR A 58 7.63 7.11 -16.16
CA TYR A 58 7.11 8.06 -15.16
C TYR A 58 8.11 8.33 -14.05
N VAL A 59 8.72 7.28 -13.47
CA VAL A 59 9.76 7.42 -12.43
C VAL A 59 10.90 8.30 -12.93
N LYS A 60 11.44 8.02 -14.12
CA LYS A 60 12.50 8.83 -14.73
C LYS A 60 12.07 10.28 -14.97
N LYS A 61 10.83 10.49 -15.43
CA LYS A 61 10.28 11.84 -15.66
C LYS A 61 10.16 12.65 -14.37
N GLN A 62 9.78 12.02 -13.26
CA GLN A 62 9.63 12.70 -11.98
C GLN A 62 10.98 12.94 -11.27
N GLY A 63 11.95 12.05 -11.46
CA GLY A 63 13.25 12.11 -10.77
C GLY A 63 13.06 12.12 -9.26
N ASP A 64 13.76 13.01 -8.56
CA ASP A 64 13.76 13.14 -7.10
C ASP A 64 12.38 13.47 -6.51
N ARG A 65 11.44 13.96 -7.34
CA ARG A 65 10.06 14.25 -6.89
C ARG A 65 9.18 13.01 -6.85
N TYR A 66 9.61 11.90 -7.43
CA TYR A 66 8.81 10.68 -7.48
C TYR A 66 8.32 10.29 -6.08
N ALA A 67 7.01 10.06 -5.95
CA ALA A 67 6.35 9.67 -4.70
C ALA A 67 6.50 10.66 -3.51
N THR A 68 6.99 11.89 -3.71
CA THR A 68 7.07 12.92 -2.64
C THR A 68 5.75 13.62 -2.34
N ALA A 69 4.78 13.53 -3.25
CA ALA A 69 3.42 14.00 -3.09
C ALA A 69 2.50 13.20 -4.03
N SER A 70 1.19 13.20 -3.76
CA SER A 70 0.17 12.52 -4.59
C SER A 70 0.28 12.86 -6.08
N ARG A 71 0.47 14.15 -6.42
CA ARG A 71 0.65 14.61 -7.80
C ARG A 71 1.90 14.07 -8.53
N TYR A 72 2.87 13.54 -7.79
CA TYR A 72 4.09 12.93 -8.32
C TYR A 72 4.09 11.41 -8.21
N LEU A 73 2.91 10.81 -8.01
CA LEU A 73 2.68 9.39 -7.91
C LEU A 73 1.66 8.95 -8.98
N ILE A 74 1.82 7.72 -9.46
CA ILE A 74 0.79 7.01 -10.24
C ILE A 74 0.54 5.65 -9.60
N SER A 75 -0.61 5.04 -9.92
CA SER A 75 -1.02 3.80 -9.28
C SER A 75 -1.63 2.84 -10.31
N ASN A 76 -1.28 1.56 -10.20
CA ASN A 76 -1.90 0.46 -10.95
C ASN A 76 -2.83 -0.40 -10.07
N GLY A 77 -3.07 0.02 -8.81
CA GLY A 77 -3.97 -0.64 -7.87
C GLY A 77 -5.39 -0.08 -7.88
N PRO A 78 -6.27 -0.55 -6.95
CA PRO A 78 -7.69 -0.20 -6.91
C PRO A 78 -7.97 1.26 -6.56
N TYR A 79 -7.02 1.97 -5.95
CA TYR A 79 -7.13 3.38 -5.60
C TYR A 79 -5.90 4.15 -6.07
N LYS A 80 -6.10 5.45 -6.30
CA LYS A 80 -5.06 6.47 -6.46
C LYS A 80 -4.99 7.30 -5.19
N LEU A 81 -3.79 7.74 -4.82
CA LEU A 81 -3.61 8.68 -3.72
C LEU A 81 -3.89 10.11 -4.22
N ASP A 82 -4.66 10.86 -3.46
CA ASP A 82 -5.03 12.25 -3.74
C ASP A 82 -4.89 13.11 -2.47
N ASN A 83 -4.75 14.43 -2.66
CA ASN A 83 -4.67 15.44 -1.59
C ASN A 83 -3.55 15.26 -0.55
N TRP A 84 -2.58 14.38 -0.79
CA TRP A 84 -1.35 14.31 0.00
C TRP A 84 -0.26 15.20 -0.59
N ASN A 85 0.25 16.14 0.19
CA ASN A 85 1.30 17.09 -0.22
C ASN A 85 2.72 16.66 0.20
N GLY A 86 2.86 15.50 0.86
CA GLY A 86 4.11 14.98 1.39
C GLY A 86 4.22 15.08 2.91
N THR A 87 3.54 16.04 3.54
CA THR A 87 3.69 16.34 4.98
C THR A 87 2.37 16.57 5.72
N ASN A 88 1.27 16.82 5.01
CA ASN A 88 -0.03 16.98 5.64
C ASN A 88 -0.54 15.67 6.26
N LEU A 89 -1.38 15.84 7.28
CA LEU A 89 -1.93 14.76 8.09
C LEU A 89 -3.24 14.19 7.53
N THR A 90 -3.63 14.62 6.33
CA THR A 90 -4.85 14.17 5.67
C THR A 90 -4.57 13.81 4.23
N TRP A 91 -5.27 12.81 3.72
CA TRP A 91 -5.21 12.42 2.31
C TRP A 91 -6.43 11.58 1.94
N ASP A 92 -6.59 11.34 0.66
CA ASP A 92 -7.69 10.56 0.13
C ASP A 92 -7.17 9.41 -0.73
N TYR A 93 -7.81 8.24 -0.61
CA TYR A 93 -7.74 7.20 -1.63
C TYR A 93 -8.98 7.33 -2.51
N VAL A 94 -8.78 7.64 -3.79
CA VAL A 94 -9.87 7.78 -4.77
C VAL A 94 -9.86 6.57 -5.68
N LYS A 95 -11.02 5.99 -5.96
CA LYS A 95 -11.16 4.81 -6.83
C LYS A 95 -10.40 5.03 -8.15
N ASN A 96 -9.65 4.02 -8.56
CA ASN A 96 -8.92 4.01 -9.81
C ASN A 96 -9.75 3.36 -10.91
N ASP A 97 -10.43 4.16 -11.74
CA ASP A 97 -11.30 3.62 -12.80
C ASP A 97 -10.55 2.87 -13.91
N THR A 98 -9.22 3.05 -14.01
CA THR A 98 -8.38 2.28 -14.96
C THR A 98 -7.81 1.01 -14.35
N TYR A 99 -8.15 0.69 -13.09
CA TYR A 99 -7.77 -0.58 -12.48
C TYR A 99 -8.50 -1.74 -13.17
N TRP A 100 -7.78 -2.82 -13.47
CA TRP A 100 -8.31 -3.95 -14.24
C TRP A 100 -9.57 -4.57 -13.64
N ASP A 101 -9.73 -4.51 -12.31
CA ASP A 101 -10.90 -5.00 -11.58
C ASP A 101 -11.70 -3.89 -10.88
N ALA A 102 -11.72 -2.67 -11.46
CA ALA A 102 -12.43 -1.52 -10.91
C ALA A 102 -13.94 -1.78 -10.65
N LYS A 103 -14.56 -2.74 -11.37
CA LYS A 103 -15.97 -3.14 -11.17
C LYS A 103 -16.25 -3.70 -9.77
N ASN A 104 -15.25 -4.31 -9.13
CA ASN A 104 -15.38 -4.89 -7.79
C ASN A 104 -15.02 -3.89 -6.68
N VAL A 105 -14.43 -2.75 -7.03
CA VAL A 105 -14.17 -1.65 -6.09
C VAL A 105 -15.45 -0.83 -5.91
N LYS A 106 -16.11 -1.00 -4.76
CA LYS A 106 -17.42 -0.35 -4.45
C LYS A 106 -17.26 1.01 -3.81
N THR A 107 -16.29 1.15 -2.90
CA THR A 107 -16.01 2.42 -2.23
C THR A 107 -15.40 3.42 -3.21
N LYS A 108 -16.01 4.59 -3.36
CA LYS A 108 -15.53 5.62 -4.30
C LYS A 108 -14.32 6.36 -3.77
N LYS A 109 -14.34 6.65 -2.46
CA LYS A 109 -13.34 7.47 -1.80
C LYS A 109 -13.18 7.02 -0.35
N ILE A 110 -11.93 6.97 0.13
CA ILE A 110 -11.61 6.76 1.54
C ILE A 110 -10.82 7.97 2.00
N HIS A 111 -11.38 8.72 2.95
CA HIS A 111 -10.69 9.83 3.59
C HIS A 111 -9.86 9.32 4.77
N VAL A 112 -8.61 9.77 4.87
CA VAL A 112 -7.72 9.44 5.98
C VAL A 112 -7.27 10.73 6.65
N THR A 113 -7.32 10.72 7.98
CA THR A 113 -6.78 11.76 8.82
C THR A 113 -5.98 11.14 9.96
N VAL A 114 -4.83 11.72 10.28
CA VAL A 114 -4.02 11.31 11.42
C VAL A 114 -4.59 11.96 12.69
N VAL A 115 -5.04 11.12 13.62
CA VAL A 115 -5.45 11.53 14.96
C VAL A 115 -4.55 10.79 15.95
N LYS A 116 -3.74 11.54 16.69
CA LYS A 116 -2.70 10.97 17.56
C LYS A 116 -3.22 10.57 18.95
N ASP A 117 -4.32 11.17 19.37
CA ASP A 117 -4.94 10.93 20.68
C ASP A 117 -6.15 10.02 20.53
N THR A 118 -6.15 8.87 21.22
CA THR A 118 -7.19 7.85 21.14
C THR A 118 -8.55 8.38 21.61
N ASN A 119 -8.58 9.26 22.62
CA ASN A 119 -9.81 9.84 23.12
C ASN A 119 -10.45 10.80 22.10
N ALA A 120 -9.66 11.66 21.46
CA ALA A 120 -10.10 12.51 20.37
C ALA A 120 -10.60 11.68 19.17
N ALA A 121 -9.89 10.60 18.82
CA ALA A 121 -10.32 9.68 17.75
C ALA A 121 -11.68 9.04 18.09
N LEU A 122 -11.86 8.58 19.33
CA LEU A 122 -13.13 8.02 19.81
C LEU A 122 -14.27 9.02 19.73
N ASN A 123 -14.06 10.28 20.12
CA ASN A 123 -15.08 11.32 19.97
C ASN A 123 -15.46 11.55 18.50
N LEU A 124 -14.49 11.53 17.58
CA LEU A 124 -14.78 11.64 16.15
C LEU A 124 -15.57 10.42 15.63
N TYR A 125 -15.28 9.23 16.15
CA TYR A 125 -16.03 8.02 15.81
C TYR A 125 -17.47 8.06 16.31
N THR A 126 -17.68 8.39 17.60
CA THR A 126 -19.02 8.43 18.19
C THR A 126 -19.89 9.55 17.62
N THR A 127 -19.28 10.61 17.09
CA THR A 127 -19.96 11.69 16.37
C THR A 127 -20.12 11.45 14.86
N GLY A 128 -19.74 10.26 14.36
CA GLY A 128 -19.92 9.88 12.96
C GLY A 128 -18.98 10.57 11.98
N LYS A 129 -17.88 11.16 12.46
CA LYS A 129 -16.83 11.79 11.64
C LYS A 129 -15.72 10.82 11.23
N LEU A 130 -15.62 9.67 11.90
CA LEU A 130 -14.74 8.56 11.54
C LEU A 130 -15.53 7.24 11.55
N ASP A 131 -15.27 6.38 10.56
CA ASP A 131 -15.88 5.06 10.49
C ASP A 131 -15.03 3.97 11.18
N ARG A 132 -13.76 4.27 11.47
CA ARG A 132 -12.82 3.34 12.12
C ARG A 132 -11.81 4.09 12.98
N VAL A 133 -11.51 3.54 14.15
CA VAL A 133 -10.45 4.02 15.06
C VAL A 133 -9.59 2.87 15.56
N THR A 134 -8.34 3.17 15.87
CA THR A 134 -7.44 2.25 16.59
C THR A 134 -7.56 2.53 18.08
N LEU A 135 -7.58 1.49 18.90
CA LEU A 135 -7.63 1.59 20.36
C LEU A 135 -6.30 1.09 20.95
N ASP A 136 -5.88 1.71 22.04
CA ASP A 136 -4.70 1.34 22.81
C ASP A 136 -4.97 1.41 24.33
N GLY A 137 -4.03 0.87 25.12
CA GLY A 137 -4.05 0.92 26.57
C GLY A 137 -5.40 0.51 27.19
N ASP A 138 -5.92 1.36 28.07
CA ASP A 138 -7.17 1.12 28.78
C ASP A 138 -8.42 1.22 27.88
N PHE A 139 -8.35 1.93 26.74
CA PHE A 139 -9.45 1.98 25.78
C PHE A 139 -9.74 0.61 25.16
N VAL A 140 -8.72 -0.26 25.01
CA VAL A 140 -8.93 -1.64 24.56
C VAL A 140 -9.84 -2.38 25.53
N LYS A 141 -9.54 -2.32 26.84
CA LYS A 141 -10.33 -3.00 27.88
C LYS A 141 -11.74 -2.44 27.99
N GLN A 142 -11.88 -1.11 27.91
CA GLN A 142 -13.17 -0.43 28.03
C GLN A 142 -14.12 -0.80 26.87
N TYR A 143 -13.59 -0.94 25.65
CA TYR A 143 -14.38 -1.20 24.46
C TYR A 143 -14.35 -2.67 23.99
N GLU A 144 -13.65 -3.56 24.68
CA GLU A 144 -13.56 -5.00 24.35
C GLU A 144 -14.96 -5.64 24.26
N LYS A 145 -15.84 -5.35 25.22
CA LYS A 145 -17.21 -5.87 25.26
C LYS A 145 -18.14 -5.21 24.23
N ILE A 146 -17.83 -3.98 23.84
CA ILE A 146 -18.59 -3.21 22.85
C ILE A 146 -18.20 -3.61 21.42
N LYS A 147 -16.96 -4.10 21.22
CA LYS A 147 -16.44 -4.56 19.92
C LYS A 147 -17.26 -5.72 19.35
N LEU A 148 -17.75 -6.64 20.19
CA LEU A 148 -18.61 -7.76 19.79
C LEU A 148 -19.99 -7.29 19.31
N SER A 149 -20.56 -6.24 19.90
CA SER A 149 -21.86 -5.69 19.49
C SER A 149 -21.76 -4.73 18.30
N ILE A 150 -20.67 -3.96 18.17
CA ILE A 150 -20.42 -3.07 17.01
C ILE A 150 -20.06 -3.86 15.75
N ALA A 151 -19.26 -4.93 15.85
CA ALA A 151 -18.93 -5.78 14.70
C ALA A 151 -20.18 -6.48 14.10
N LEU A 152 -21.22 -6.70 14.90
CA LEU A 152 -22.51 -7.23 14.45
C LEU A 152 -23.40 -6.17 13.77
N LEU A 153 -23.18 -4.88 14.03
CA LEU A 153 -23.99 -3.76 13.50
C LEU A 153 -23.36 -3.07 12.30
N GLN A 154 -22.05 -3.20 12.06
CA GLN A 154 -21.34 -2.58 10.94
C GLN A 154 -21.31 -3.43 9.66
N GLY A 155 -22.49 -3.91 9.25
CA GLY A 155 -22.76 -4.18 7.85
C GLY A 155 -22.69 -2.87 7.06
N VAL A 156 -21.47 -2.47 6.69
CA VAL A 156 -21.08 -1.50 5.64
C VAL A 156 -22.11 -0.41 5.34
N ARG A 157 -21.93 0.78 5.92
CA ARG A 157 -22.41 2.02 5.29
C ARG A 157 -21.27 2.60 4.45
N SER A 158 -21.19 2.14 3.20
CA SER A 158 -20.46 2.84 2.14
C SER A 158 -21.31 4.02 1.67
N THR A 159 -20.72 5.22 1.60
CA THR A 159 -21.23 6.29 0.71
C THR A 159 -20.51 6.26 -0.63
#